data_AF-K9WMC9-F1
#
_entry.id   AF-K9WMC9-F1
#
_cell.length_a   1.000
_cell.length_b   1.000
_cell.length_c   1.000
_cell.angle_alpha   90.00
_cell.angle_beta   90.00
_cell.angle_gamma   90.00
#
_symmetry.space_group_name_H-M   'P 1'
#
loop_
_entity.id
_entity.type
_entity.pdbx_description
1 polymer ?
#
loop_
_entity_poly.entity_id
_entity_poly.type
_entity_poly.pdbx_seq_one_letter_code
_entity_poly.pdbx_strand_id
1 'polypeptide(L)'
;MVCVAAGFNLSAIGSPIHLINPIPMRKSKATEALRVATDVAAIRAALHKRGYTIRKQPKQAAWAISVTPNECYLLTYQPAPISAWVLHPQSNEPNRQTLLTLIQNTLAKQPKTTISKVS
;
A
#
# COMPACT_ATOMS: atom_id res chain seq x y z
N MET A 1 -21.59 -38.28 48.76
CA MET A 1 -22.95 -38.65 49.18
C MET A 1 -23.63 -37.37 49.64
N VAL A 2 -24.68 -36.94 48.91
CA VAL A 2 -25.64 -35.82 49.16
C VAL A 2 -25.05 -34.42 49.39
N CYS A 3 -25.61 -33.27 48.99
CA CYS A 3 -26.95 -32.81 48.60
C CYS A 3 -26.77 -31.41 47.92
N VAL A 4 -27.42 -31.09 46.79
CA VAL A 4 -28.68 -30.31 46.64
C VAL A 4 -28.47 -28.84 46.20
N ALA A 5 -29.39 -28.42 45.35
CA ALA A 5 -29.46 -27.25 44.48
C ALA A 5 -29.67 -25.90 45.17
N ALA A 6 -29.43 -24.81 44.42
CA ALA A 6 -30.27 -23.61 44.44
C ALA A 6 -30.08 -22.83 43.13
N GLY A 7 -31.18 -22.53 42.45
CA GLY A 7 -31.20 -21.64 41.30
C GLY A 7 -31.01 -20.17 41.69
N PHE A 8 -30.65 -19.34 40.72
CA PHE A 8 -30.80 -17.90 40.82
C PHE A 8 -31.07 -17.32 39.43
N ASN A 9 -32.29 -16.82 39.25
CA ASN A 9 -32.69 -15.97 38.13
C ASN A 9 -32.47 -14.52 38.57
N LEU A 10 -31.80 -13.72 37.74
CA LEU A 10 -31.85 -12.26 37.88
C LEU A 10 -31.74 -11.60 36.50
N SER A 11 -32.90 -11.26 35.94
CA SER A 11 -33.03 -10.24 34.90
C SER A 11 -32.77 -8.86 35.50
N ALA A 12 -31.84 -8.09 34.95
CA ALA A 12 -31.79 -6.65 35.21
C ALA A 12 -30.98 -5.84 34.18
N ILE A 13 -31.74 -5.06 33.39
CA ILE A 13 -31.49 -3.67 33.01
C ILE A 13 -30.43 -3.41 31.92
N GLY A 14 -30.94 -3.12 30.71
CA GLY A 14 -30.19 -2.55 29.60
C GLY A 14 -29.64 -1.17 29.93
N SER A 15 -28.34 -0.99 29.65
CA SER A 15 -27.66 0.30 29.70
C SER A 15 -27.94 1.08 28.41
N PRO A 16 -28.27 2.38 28.47
CA PRO A 16 -28.35 3.22 27.29
C PRO A 16 -26.92 3.58 26.86
N ILE A 17 -26.46 3.01 25.74
CA ILE A 17 -25.15 3.37 25.18
C ILE A 17 -25.26 4.77 24.58
N HIS A 18 -24.66 5.71 25.29
CA HIS A 18 -24.38 7.07 24.85
C HIS A 18 -23.31 7.03 23.74
N LEU A 19 -23.67 7.57 22.58
CA LEU A 19 -22.82 8.34 21.66
C LEU A 19 -21.36 7.86 21.47
N ILE A 20 -21.11 7.13 20.37
CA ILE A 20 -19.78 7.09 19.76
C ILE A 20 -19.89 7.62 18.33
N ASN A 21 -19.53 8.89 18.17
CA ASN A 21 -19.14 9.46 16.88
C ASN A 21 -18.09 8.52 16.25
N PRO A 22 -18.25 8.06 15.00
CA PRO A 22 -17.22 7.31 14.33
C PRO A 22 -16.01 8.22 14.14
N ILE A 23 -14.95 7.94 14.91
CA ILE A 23 -13.63 8.54 14.74
C ILE A 23 -13.25 8.38 13.27
N PRO A 24 -12.88 9.45 12.54
CA PRO A 24 -12.40 9.31 11.19
C PRO A 24 -11.11 8.48 11.26
N MET A 25 -11.19 7.23 10.82
CA MET A 25 -10.02 6.36 10.71
C MET A 25 -9.00 7.06 9.81
N ARG A 26 -7.97 7.68 10.40
CA ARG A 26 -6.73 8.01 9.69
C ARG A 26 -6.31 6.74 8.99
N LYS A 27 -6.15 6.76 7.66
CA LYS A 27 -5.63 5.61 6.93
C LYS A 27 -4.33 5.18 7.60
N SER A 28 -4.32 3.99 8.17
CA SER A 28 -3.22 3.49 8.98
C SER A 28 -1.96 3.38 8.11
N LYS A 29 -0.79 3.76 8.64
CA LYS A 29 0.52 3.59 7.97
C LYS A 29 0.72 2.17 7.41
N ALA A 30 0.13 1.17 8.07
CA ALA A 30 0.12 -0.23 7.63
C ALA A 30 -0.53 -0.43 6.26
N THR A 31 -1.63 0.28 5.95
CA THR A 31 -2.31 0.19 4.66
C THR A 31 -1.46 0.81 3.55
N GLU A 32 -0.74 1.90 3.83
CA GLU A 32 0.13 2.54 2.83
C GLU A 32 1.37 1.69 2.53
N ALA A 33 2.01 1.11 3.55
CA ALA A 33 3.13 0.18 3.35
C ALA A 33 2.73 -1.04 2.50
N LEU A 34 1.52 -1.58 2.72
CA LEU A 34 0.98 -2.68 1.91
C LEU A 34 0.79 -2.26 0.45
N ARG A 35 0.19 -1.08 0.21
CA ARG A 35 0.03 -0.53 -1.15
C ARG A 35 1.37 -0.37 -1.86
N VAL A 36 2.36 0.22 -1.18
CA VAL A 36 3.70 0.39 -1.74
C VAL A 36 4.34 -0.95 -2.09
N ALA A 37 4.18 -1.97 -1.24
CA ALA A 37 4.70 -3.31 -1.53
C ALA A 37 4.04 -3.92 -2.78
N THR A 38 2.72 -3.81 -2.92
CA THR A 38 1.97 -4.28 -4.10
C THR A 38 2.39 -3.52 -5.37
N ASP A 39 2.45 -2.19 -5.29
CA ASP A 39 2.88 -1.33 -6.40
C ASP A 39 4.29 -1.70 -6.87
N VAL A 40 5.23 -1.89 -5.94
CA VAL A 40 6.62 -2.27 -6.25
C VAL A 40 6.70 -3.64 -6.89
N ALA A 41 5.91 -4.61 -6.41
CA ALA A 41 5.88 -5.95 -6.99
C ALA A 41 5.37 -5.90 -8.44
N ALA A 42 4.33 -5.12 -8.70
CA ALA A 42 3.80 -4.91 -10.04
C ALA A 42 4.80 -4.18 -10.95
N ILE A 43 5.40 -3.09 -10.48
CA ILE A 43 6.42 -2.32 -11.20
C ILE A 43 7.62 -3.23 -11.54
N ARG A 44 8.07 -4.04 -10.58
CA ARG A 44 9.17 -5.00 -10.80
C ARG A 44 8.83 -6.00 -11.89
N ALA A 45 7.62 -6.57 -11.87
CA ALA A 45 7.19 -7.49 -12.91
C ALA A 45 7.12 -6.82 -14.30
N ALA A 46 6.62 -5.58 -14.38
CA ALA A 46 6.55 -4.82 -15.62
C ALA A 46 7.93 -4.46 -16.18
N LEU A 47 8.86 -4.05 -15.31
CA LEU A 47 10.24 -3.75 -15.67
C LEU A 47 10.99 -5.00 -16.13
N HIS A 48 10.82 -6.12 -15.43
CA HIS A 48 11.45 -7.40 -15.79
C HIS A 48 11.03 -7.88 -17.19
N LYS A 49 9.75 -7.69 -17.56
CA LYS A 49 9.26 -8.00 -18.93
C LYS A 49 9.95 -7.20 -20.02
N ARG A 50 10.52 -6.03 -19.69
CA ARG A 50 11.26 -5.16 -20.61
C ARG A 50 12.78 -5.36 -20.52
N GLY A 51 13.26 -6.30 -19.69
CA GLY A 51 14.69 -6.55 -19.48
C GLY A 51 15.35 -5.61 -18.47
N TYR A 52 14.59 -4.77 -17.77
CA TYR A 52 15.14 -3.84 -16.79
C TYR A 52 15.30 -4.49 -15.41
N THR A 53 16.35 -4.10 -14.70
CA THR A 53 16.62 -4.58 -13.34
C THR A 53 16.26 -3.51 -12.32
N ILE A 54 15.51 -3.88 -11.28
CA ILE A 54 15.16 -3.00 -10.15
C ILE A 54 15.72 -3.53 -8.83
N ARG A 55 16.38 -2.67 -8.05
CA ARG A 55 16.97 -3.01 -6.75
C ARG A 55 16.48 -2.04 -5.68
N LYS A 56 16.00 -2.58 -4.56
CA LYS A 56 15.58 -1.76 -3.41
C LYS A 56 16.81 -1.23 -2.68
N GLN A 57 16.78 0.05 -2.32
CA GLN A 57 17.80 0.65 -1.47
C GLN A 57 17.57 0.25 0.01
N PRO A 58 18.62 -0.18 0.74
CA PRO A 58 18.47 -0.73 2.08
C PRO A 58 18.00 0.30 3.13
N LYS A 59 18.27 1.60 2.90
CA LYS A 59 18.00 2.67 3.87
C LYS A 59 16.83 3.60 3.50
N GLN A 60 16.20 3.40 2.34
CA GLN A 60 15.22 4.35 1.80
C GLN A 60 14.08 3.63 1.07
N ALA A 61 12.91 4.26 1.00
CA ALA A 61 11.83 3.87 0.09
C ALA A 61 12.16 4.31 -1.35
N ALA A 62 13.31 3.84 -1.82
CA ALA A 62 13.90 4.16 -3.10
C ALA A 62 14.34 2.87 -3.79
N TRP A 63 14.19 2.83 -5.11
CA TRP A 63 14.51 1.69 -5.94
C TRP A 63 15.34 2.15 -7.14
N ALA A 64 16.53 1.61 -7.28
CA ALA A 64 17.38 1.85 -8.43
C ALA A 64 16.92 0.97 -9.60
N ILE A 65 16.70 1.58 -10.76
CA ILE A 65 16.30 0.93 -12.00
C ILE A 65 17.47 1.07 -12.98
N SER A 66 18.07 -0.05 -13.33
CA SER A 66 19.13 -0.12 -14.34
C SER A 66 18.50 -0.44 -15.70
N VAL A 67 18.61 0.50 -16.63
CA VAL A 67 18.14 0.37 -18.01
C VAL A 67 19.28 -0.10 -18.89
N THR A 68 20.42 0.59 -18.79
CA THR A 68 21.69 0.25 -19.43
C THR A 68 22.80 0.30 -18.36
N PRO A 69 24.01 -0.24 -18.61
CA PRO A 69 25.13 -0.10 -17.67
C PRO A 69 25.49 1.35 -17.33
N ASN A 70 25.16 2.30 -18.22
CA ASN A 70 25.46 3.73 -18.04
C ASN A 70 24.24 4.56 -17.60
N GLU A 71 23.02 4.01 -17.67
CA GLU A 71 21.79 4.71 -17.28
C GLU A 71 21.11 4.00 -16.11
N CYS A 72 21.11 4.67 -14.97
CA CYS A 72 20.38 4.26 -13.79
C CYS A 72 19.43 5.37 -13.34
N TYR A 73 18.19 4.99 -13.06
CA TYR A 73 17.16 5.89 -12.55
C TYR A 73 16.81 5.49 -11.12
N LEU A 74 16.49 6.48 -10.28
CA LEU A 74 16.04 6.25 -8.92
C LEU A 74 14.55 6.52 -8.82
N LEU A 75 13.79 5.47 -8.54
CA LEU A 75 12.35 5.53 -8.27
C LEU A 75 12.13 5.67 -6.77
N THR A 76 11.54 6.77 -6.33
CA THR A 76 11.25 7.05 -4.92
C THR A 76 9.75 7.13 -4.68
N TYR A 77 9.27 6.57 -3.57
CA TYR A 77 7.90 6.76 -3.14
C TYR A 77 7.80 7.98 -2.21
N GLN A 78 7.01 8.97 -2.59
CA GLN A 78 6.68 10.11 -1.74
C GLN A 78 5.38 9.81 -0.97
N PRO A 79 5.42 9.71 0.37
CA PRO A 79 4.22 9.50 1.17
C PRO A 79 3.27 10.71 1.11
N ALA A 80 2.13 10.62 1.80
CA ALA A 80 1.14 11.69 1.87
C ALA A 80 1.79 13.07 2.14
N PRO A 81 1.31 14.15 1.49
CA PRO A 81 -0.01 14.30 0.88
C PRO A 81 -0.14 13.83 -0.58
N ILE A 82 0.97 13.53 -1.27
CA ILE A 82 0.95 13.20 -2.70
C ILE A 82 0.79 11.68 -2.91
N SER A 83 1.35 10.84 -2.02
CA SER A 83 1.29 9.38 -2.09
C SER A 83 1.63 8.83 -3.49
N ALA A 84 2.69 9.36 -4.10
CA ALA A 84 3.04 9.15 -5.51
C ALA A 84 4.47 8.66 -5.72
N TRP A 85 4.68 8.06 -6.89
CA TRP A 85 5.95 7.55 -7.36
C TRP A 85 6.69 8.61 -8.20
N VAL A 86 7.94 8.89 -7.84
CA VAL A 86 8.77 9.91 -8.50
C VAL A 86 10.05 9.27 -9.03
N LEU A 87 10.40 9.57 -10.28
CA LEU A 87 11.58 9.03 -10.96
C LEU A 87 12.64 10.13 -11.14
N HIS A 88 13.83 9.89 -10.61
CA HIS A 88 15.00 10.75 -10.70
C HIS A 88 16.10 10.14 -11.60
N PRO A 89 16.91 10.96 -12.29
CA PRO A 89 16.81 12.41 -12.42
C PRO A 89 15.57 12.83 -13.25
N GLN A 90 15.08 14.05 -13.01
CA GLN A 90 13.97 14.62 -13.77
C GLN A 90 14.49 15.21 -15.09
N SER A 91 14.94 14.33 -15.98
CA SER A 91 15.39 14.66 -17.32
C SER A 91 14.26 14.51 -18.35
N ASN A 92 14.43 15.08 -19.54
CA ASN A 92 13.48 14.94 -20.65
C ASN A 92 13.87 13.80 -21.62
N GLU A 93 14.63 12.81 -21.11
CA GLU A 93 15.12 11.71 -21.93
C GLU A 93 13.98 10.78 -22.36
N PRO A 94 13.97 10.31 -23.63
CA PRO A 94 12.92 9.42 -24.14
C PRO A 94 12.87 8.08 -23.37
N ASN A 95 14.01 7.60 -22.89
CA ASN A 95 14.11 6.40 -22.06
C ASN A 95 13.34 6.57 -20.74
N ARG A 96 13.54 7.71 -20.07
CA ARG A 96 12.82 8.06 -18.84
C ARG A 96 11.31 8.14 -19.10
N GLN A 97 10.88 8.79 -20.17
CA GLN A 97 9.46 8.96 -20.48
C GLN A 97 8.76 7.61 -20.75
N THR A 98 9.46 6.70 -21.43
CA THR A 98 9.01 5.33 -21.65
C THR A 98 8.85 4.58 -20.32
N LEU A 99 9.83 4.73 -19.42
CA LEU A 99 9.83 4.09 -18.11
C LEU A 99 8.73 4.65 -17.20
N LEU A 100 8.52 5.96 -17.23
CA LEU A 100 7.46 6.64 -16.48
C LEU A 100 6.07 6.21 -16.98
N THR A 101 5.86 6.17 -18.30
CA THR A 101 4.63 5.66 -18.92
C THR A 101 4.38 4.21 -18.53
N LEU A 102 5.42 3.37 -18.50
CA LEU A 102 5.32 1.98 -18.07
C LEU A 102 4.88 1.86 -16.61
N ILE A 103 5.50 2.63 -15.71
CA ILE A 103 5.15 2.66 -14.28
C ILE A 103 3.70 3.13 -14.12
N GLN A 104 3.32 4.24 -14.76
CA GLN A 104 1.95 4.77 -14.69
C GLN A 104 0.93 3.77 -15.21
N ASN A 105 1.17 3.12 -16.35
CA ASN A 105 0.30 2.09 -16.90
C ASN A 105 0.19 0.89 -15.95
N THR A 106 1.27 0.52 -15.28
CA THR A 106 1.28 -0.58 -14.31
C THR A 106 0.43 -0.23 -13.09
N LEU A 107 0.57 1.00 -12.57
CA LEU A 107 -0.19 1.51 -11.44
C LEU A 107 -1.67 1.73 -11.78
N ALA A 108 -1.99 2.16 -13.00
CA ALA A 108 -3.36 2.32 -13.48
C ALA A 108 -4.08 0.96 -13.66
N LYS A 109 -3.33 -0.08 -14.03
CA LYS A 109 -3.84 -1.46 -14.14
C LYS A 109 -3.99 -2.17 -12.80
N GLN A 110 -3.36 -1.66 -11.73
CA GLN A 110 -3.62 -2.21 -10.41
C GLN A 110 -5.08 -1.89 -10.05
N PRO A 111 -5.92 -2.90 -9.78
CA PRO A 111 -7.22 -2.62 -9.20
C PRO A 111 -6.93 -1.90 -7.88
N LYS A 112 -7.38 -0.65 -7.77
CA LYS A 112 -7.61 -0.03 -6.47
C LYS A 112 -8.46 -1.04 -5.74
N THR A 113 -7.86 -1.75 -4.79
CA THR A 113 -8.55 -2.71 -3.95
C THR A 113 -9.45 -1.86 -3.07
N THR A 114 -10.60 -1.49 -3.63
CA THR A 114 -11.78 -1.09 -2.88
C THR A 114 -12.07 -2.31 -2.04
N ILE A 115 -11.78 -2.21 -0.75
CA ILE A 115 -12.19 -3.18 0.24
C ILE A 115 -13.72 -3.05 0.29
N SER A 116 -14.40 -3.70 -0.66
CA SER A 116 -15.82 -3.95 -0.61
C SER A 116 -16.01 -4.98 0.50
N LYS A 117 -16.36 -4.46 1.68
CA LYS A 117 -16.83 -5.24 2.81
C LYS A 117 -18.05 -6.04 2.33
N VAL A 118 -17.85 -7.34 2.14
CA VAL A 118 -18.93 -8.32 1.95
C VAL A 118 -19.87 -8.21 3.16
N SER A 119 -21.16 -8.01 2.87
CA SER A 119 -22.27 -8.28 3.78
C SER A 119 -23.37 -8.98 3.02
#